data_AF-A0A1G5BZS6-F1
#
_entry.id   AF-A0A1G5BZS6-F1
#
_cell.length_a   1.000
_cell.length_b   1.000
_cell.length_c   1.000
_cell.angle_alpha   90.00
_cell.angle_beta   90.00
_cell.angle_gamma   90.00
#
_symmetry.space_group_name_H-M   'P 1'
#
loop_
_entity.id
_entity.type
_entity.pdbx_description
1 polymer ?
#
loop_
_entity_poly.entity_id
_entity_poly.type
_entity_poly.pdbx_seq_one_letter_code
_entity_poly.pdbx_strand_id
1 'polypeptide(L)'
;MKKYIFVPILLVIAFFNFLLFNFFFHTPNALKTFQHFTSVNYKIPLQLLEDLQGEKGEMAKEIIIDTTLTTIEYNKWKDYINYIDMYTYVEKVLPGDDEELIVVLNLSKDISVAVIFVLVGNEYVYHSHIENLVPVEKVEFLSFPSHDYKMMIIYQVLDERFGGFFYEAFLDIYCYISDDFKKTWQKTLYYEEVFNDGWINPEGKESLWNKVIEDTAIDFTSNGLVKVNTITTLSKYTAESKTFPKENDFSLSEKKSYQQSYYWSDEYNYFILGELTQSEFISKAGIVEDMEISINVFYNIENSNYKMISPIGEIFYLQKKRFKGMFETLFQ
;
A
#
# COMPACT_ATOMS: atom_id res chain seq x y z
N MET A 1 7.36 -69.71 -7.74
CA MET A 1 8.47 -68.72 -7.67
C MET A 1 8.12 -67.33 -8.22
N LYS A 2 7.37 -67.18 -9.33
CA LYS A 2 7.04 -65.84 -9.88
C LYS A 2 6.19 -64.91 -8.98
N LYS A 3 5.36 -65.44 -8.07
CA LYS A 3 4.53 -64.63 -7.14
C LYS A 3 5.33 -63.95 -6.01
N TYR A 4 6.49 -64.48 -5.64
CA TYR A 4 7.31 -63.92 -4.54
C TYR A 4 8.25 -62.79 -4.99
N ILE A 5 8.43 -62.59 -6.30
CA ILE A 5 9.23 -61.50 -6.86
C ILE A 5 8.37 -60.24 -7.05
N PHE A 6 7.05 -60.37 -7.15
CA PHE A 6 6.15 -59.22 -7.35
C PHE A 6 6.03 -58.32 -6.11
N VAL A 7 6.01 -58.92 -4.92
CA VAL A 7 5.90 -58.19 -3.64
C VAL A 7 7.06 -57.20 -3.43
N PRO A 8 8.35 -57.59 -3.56
CA PRO A 8 9.44 -56.63 -3.39
C PRO A 8 9.45 -55.53 -4.46
N ILE A 9 9.05 -55.82 -5.71
CA ILE A 9 8.95 -54.80 -6.77
C ILE A 9 7.88 -53.77 -6.41
N LEU A 10 6.72 -54.21 -5.93
CA LEU A 10 5.62 -53.32 -5.54
C LEU A 10 6.00 -52.45 -4.33
N LEU A 11 6.77 -52.98 -3.38
CA LEU A 11 7.31 -52.22 -2.26
C LEU A 11 8.34 -51.16 -2.72
N VAL A 12 9.21 -51.49 -3.67
CA VAL A 12 10.16 -50.51 -4.24
C VAL A 12 9.43 -49.39 -4.96
N ILE A 13 8.39 -49.71 -5.74
CA ILE A 13 7.58 -48.71 -6.43
C ILE A 13 6.81 -47.83 -5.42
N ALA A 14 6.22 -48.43 -4.37
CA ALA A 14 5.54 -47.68 -3.33
C ALA A 14 6.50 -46.76 -2.56
N PHE A 15 7.72 -47.24 -2.26
CA PHE A 15 8.75 -46.45 -1.62
C PHE A 15 9.23 -45.29 -2.50
N PHE A 16 9.44 -45.53 -3.80
CA PHE A 16 9.79 -44.46 -4.74
C PHE A 16 8.67 -43.42 -4.88
N ASN A 17 7.41 -43.85 -4.95
CA ASN A 17 6.27 -42.94 -4.95
C ASN A 17 6.17 -42.14 -3.64
N PHE A 18 6.45 -42.75 -2.49
CA PHE A 18 6.49 -42.06 -1.21
C PHE A 18 7.63 -41.03 -1.16
N LEU A 19 8.82 -41.37 -1.66
CA LEU A 19 9.94 -40.43 -1.74
C LEU A 19 9.65 -39.28 -2.70
N LEU A 20 9.09 -39.57 -3.89
CA LEU A 20 8.70 -38.53 -4.84
C LEU A 20 7.58 -37.65 -4.27
N PHE A 21 6.59 -38.24 -3.61
CA PHE A 21 5.52 -37.49 -2.96
C PHE A 21 6.08 -36.55 -1.87
N ASN A 22 6.93 -37.05 -0.97
CA ASN A 22 7.54 -36.18 0.04
C ASN A 22 8.46 -35.13 -0.61
N PHE A 23 9.23 -35.49 -1.64
CA PHE A 23 10.10 -34.53 -2.30
C PHE A 23 9.28 -33.40 -2.95
N PHE A 24 8.25 -33.72 -3.74
CA PHE A 24 7.45 -32.71 -4.43
C PHE A 24 6.48 -31.96 -3.52
N PHE A 25 5.90 -32.59 -2.50
CA PHE A 25 4.88 -31.96 -1.65
C PHE A 25 5.40 -31.41 -0.32
N HIS A 26 6.61 -31.79 0.14
CA HIS A 26 7.25 -31.21 1.33
C HIS A 26 8.45 -30.30 1.03
N THR A 27 8.88 -30.13 -0.23
CA THR A 27 9.71 -28.97 -0.59
C THR A 27 8.81 -27.83 -1.09
N PRO A 28 8.48 -26.83 -0.25
CA PRO A 28 7.63 -25.72 -0.68
C PRO A 28 8.24 -24.92 -1.84
N ASN A 29 9.56 -24.99 -2.03
CA ASN A 29 10.26 -24.21 -3.04
C ASN A 29 10.04 -24.73 -4.46
N ALA A 30 9.97 -26.06 -4.67
CA ALA A 30 9.89 -26.62 -6.03
C ALA A 30 8.54 -26.35 -6.71
N LEU A 31 7.43 -26.40 -5.95
CA LEU A 31 6.08 -26.06 -6.43
C LEU A 31 5.88 -24.55 -6.61
N LYS A 32 6.50 -23.70 -5.77
CA LYS A 32 6.46 -22.23 -5.92
C LYS A 32 7.06 -21.75 -7.24
N THR A 33 8.17 -22.36 -7.69
CA THR A 33 8.79 -22.01 -8.99
C THR A 33 7.89 -22.25 -10.19
N PHE A 34 6.93 -23.18 -10.14
CA PHE A 34 6.05 -23.46 -11.30
C PHE A 34 4.76 -22.65 -11.29
N GLN A 35 4.33 -22.11 -10.14
CA GLN A 35 3.09 -21.35 -10.04
C GLN A 35 3.23 -19.89 -10.51
N HIS A 36 4.44 -19.32 -10.51
CA HIS A 36 4.65 -17.90 -10.85
C HIS A 36 4.85 -17.59 -12.35
N PHE A 37 5.03 -18.58 -13.23
CA PHE A 37 5.30 -18.34 -14.66
C PHE A 37 4.10 -18.67 -15.55
N THR A 38 3.00 -17.94 -15.42
CA THR A 38 1.83 -18.09 -16.31
C THR A 38 1.93 -17.25 -17.59
N SER A 39 2.80 -16.25 -17.64
CA SER A 39 2.97 -15.37 -18.82
C SER A 39 4.39 -15.44 -19.42
N VAL A 40 4.75 -16.58 -20.01
CA VAL A 40 6.06 -16.79 -20.67
C VAL A 40 6.32 -15.83 -21.85
N ASN A 41 5.29 -15.12 -22.33
CA ASN A 41 5.34 -14.40 -23.61
C ASN A 41 5.76 -12.92 -23.53
N TYR A 42 5.80 -12.31 -22.35
CA TYR A 42 6.12 -10.88 -22.20
C TYR A 42 7.18 -10.70 -21.12
N LYS A 43 8.40 -10.39 -21.58
CA LYS A 43 9.58 -10.28 -20.74
C LYS A 43 10.28 -8.96 -21.04
N ILE A 44 10.91 -8.39 -20.01
CA ILE A 44 11.70 -7.17 -20.13
C ILE A 44 13.19 -7.56 -20.06
N PRO A 45 13.94 -7.49 -21.17
CA PRO A 45 15.38 -7.76 -21.15
C PRO A 45 16.10 -6.79 -20.20
N LEU A 46 17.08 -7.30 -19.43
CA LEU A 46 17.88 -6.47 -18.51
C LEU A 46 18.54 -5.28 -19.23
N GLN A 47 18.96 -5.49 -20.48
CA GLN A 47 19.56 -4.46 -21.34
C GLN A 47 18.67 -3.23 -21.54
N LEU A 48 17.33 -3.37 -21.51
CA LEU A 48 16.44 -2.21 -21.66
C LEU A 48 16.57 -1.24 -20.50
N LEU A 49 16.90 -1.71 -19.29
CA LEU A 49 17.13 -0.84 -18.14
C LEU A 49 18.42 -0.03 -18.29
N GLU A 50 19.45 -0.62 -18.90
CA GLU A 50 20.69 0.09 -19.23
C GLU A 50 20.44 1.15 -20.32
N ASP A 51 19.65 0.79 -21.33
CA ASP A 51 19.30 1.69 -22.45
C ASP A 51 18.45 2.90 -22.00
N LEU A 52 17.69 2.80 -20.89
CA LEU A 52 16.91 3.92 -20.32
C LEU A 52 17.76 5.16 -20.01
N GLN A 53 19.03 4.98 -19.65
CA GLN A 53 19.96 6.07 -19.31
C GLN A 53 20.74 6.58 -20.52
N GLY A 54 20.55 5.99 -21.71
CA GLY A 54 21.32 6.27 -22.92
C GLY A 54 20.52 6.96 -24.03
N GLU A 55 21.13 7.05 -25.21
CA GLU A 55 20.50 7.67 -26.41
C GLU A 55 19.23 6.95 -26.88
N LYS A 56 19.02 5.69 -26.44
CA LYS A 56 17.84 4.88 -26.75
C LYS A 56 16.74 4.96 -25.67
N GLY A 57 16.86 5.86 -24.70
CA GLY A 57 16.00 5.90 -23.52
C GLY A 57 14.51 5.93 -23.82
N GLU A 58 14.08 6.77 -24.77
CA GLU A 58 12.66 6.85 -25.16
C GLU A 58 12.15 5.54 -25.80
N MET A 59 12.94 4.93 -26.69
CA MET A 59 12.57 3.65 -27.30
C MET A 59 12.51 2.53 -26.25
N ALA A 60 13.48 2.50 -25.32
CA ALA A 60 13.47 1.53 -24.22
C ALA A 60 12.25 1.74 -23.31
N LYS A 61 11.91 2.99 -22.99
CA LYS A 61 10.71 3.37 -22.23
C LYS A 61 9.44 2.87 -22.91
N GLU A 62 9.24 3.16 -24.19
CA GLU A 62 8.06 2.71 -24.94
C GLU A 62 7.91 1.18 -24.93
N ILE A 63 9.02 0.45 -25.11
CA ILE A 63 9.02 -1.02 -25.08
C ILE A 63 8.66 -1.56 -23.68
N ILE A 64 9.21 -0.96 -22.62
CA ILE A 64 8.91 -1.37 -21.23
C ILE A 64 7.42 -1.10 -20.93
N ILE A 65 6.89 0.07 -21.30
CA ILE A 65 5.48 0.41 -21.10
C ILE A 65 4.59 -0.58 -21.87
N ASP A 66 4.84 -0.81 -23.16
CA ASP A 66 4.04 -1.74 -23.98
C ASP A 66 4.06 -3.16 -23.39
N THR A 67 5.24 -3.65 -23.01
CA THR A 67 5.40 -4.98 -22.41
C THR A 67 4.64 -5.08 -21.09
N THR A 68 4.75 -4.05 -20.24
CA THR A 68 4.07 -3.98 -18.94
C THR A 68 2.55 -3.97 -19.10
N LEU A 69 2.02 -3.10 -19.97
CA LEU A 69 0.58 -3.03 -20.27
C LEU A 69 0.04 -4.33 -20.85
N THR A 70 0.79 -4.99 -21.74
CA THR A 70 0.37 -6.27 -22.32
C THR A 70 0.28 -7.37 -21.27
N THR A 71 1.26 -7.40 -20.38
CA THR A 71 1.39 -8.40 -19.32
C THR A 71 0.21 -8.37 -18.36
N ILE A 72 -0.24 -7.16 -17.98
CA ILE A 72 -1.40 -6.97 -17.09
C ILE A 72 -2.74 -6.88 -17.86
N GLU A 73 -2.74 -7.16 -19.15
CA GLU A 73 -3.91 -7.13 -20.05
C GLU A 73 -4.56 -5.73 -20.24
N TYR A 74 -3.81 -4.66 -19.99
CA TYR A 74 -4.25 -3.25 -20.11
C TYR A 74 -4.14 -2.70 -21.53
N ASN A 75 -4.57 -3.49 -22.51
CA ASN A 75 -4.37 -3.21 -23.95
C ASN A 75 -4.97 -1.87 -24.42
N LYS A 76 -5.99 -1.34 -23.74
CA LYS A 76 -6.62 -0.05 -24.06
C LYS A 76 -5.69 1.16 -23.85
N TRP A 77 -4.67 1.01 -23.00
CA TRP A 77 -3.73 2.10 -22.68
C TRP A 77 -2.58 2.21 -23.69
N LYS A 78 -2.43 1.22 -24.59
CA LYS A 78 -1.36 1.20 -25.59
C LYS A 78 -1.40 2.38 -26.56
N ASP A 79 -2.59 2.88 -26.87
CA ASP A 79 -2.76 4.06 -27.73
C ASP A 79 -2.24 5.36 -27.07
N TYR A 80 -1.92 5.31 -25.77
CA TYR A 80 -1.52 6.46 -24.96
C TYR A 80 -0.10 6.35 -24.40
N ILE A 81 0.72 5.39 -24.87
CA ILE A 81 2.09 5.14 -24.34
C ILE A 81 2.91 6.43 -24.21
N ASN A 82 2.83 7.33 -25.19
CA ASN A 82 3.60 8.57 -25.21
C ASN A 82 3.18 9.58 -24.12
N TYR A 83 2.05 9.36 -23.46
CA TYR A 83 1.50 10.18 -22.38
C TYR A 83 1.59 9.49 -21.01
N ILE A 84 2.08 8.25 -20.95
CA ILE A 84 2.22 7.51 -19.70
C ILE A 84 3.56 7.88 -19.05
N ASP A 85 3.49 8.38 -17.83
CA ASP A 85 4.66 8.53 -16.99
C ASP A 85 5.04 7.18 -16.41
N MET A 86 6.32 6.84 -16.49
CA MET A 86 6.87 5.57 -16.03
C MET A 86 7.99 5.83 -15.03
N TYR A 87 7.94 5.12 -13.90
CA TYR A 87 9.03 5.04 -12.95
C TYR A 87 9.50 3.59 -12.84
N THR A 88 10.81 3.40 -12.73
CA THR A 88 11.41 2.08 -12.58
C THR A 88 12.30 2.04 -11.34
N TYR A 89 12.23 0.93 -10.62
CA TYR A 89 13.03 0.66 -9.43
C TYR A 89 13.52 -0.78 -9.47
N VAL A 90 14.72 -1.03 -8.94
CA VAL A 90 15.25 -2.38 -8.75
C VAL A 90 15.52 -2.54 -7.27
N GLU A 91 14.82 -3.47 -6.63
CA GLU A 91 14.91 -3.69 -5.19
C GLU A 91 14.37 -5.07 -4.80
N LYS A 92 14.86 -5.62 -3.70
CA LYS A 92 14.37 -6.88 -3.13
C LYS A 92 13.08 -6.65 -2.33
N VAL A 93 11.93 -6.93 -2.95
CA VAL A 93 10.58 -6.77 -2.37
C VAL A 93 9.84 -8.09 -2.23
N LEU A 94 10.39 -9.19 -2.76
CA LEU A 94 9.90 -10.55 -2.59
C LEU A 94 10.89 -11.42 -1.77
N PRO A 95 10.41 -12.52 -1.16
CA PRO A 95 11.30 -13.52 -0.58
C PRO A 95 12.14 -14.21 -1.68
N GLY A 96 13.46 -14.24 -1.52
CA GLY A 96 14.37 -14.76 -2.52
C GLY A 96 15.78 -14.19 -2.37
N ASP A 97 16.68 -14.45 -3.31
CA ASP A 97 18.03 -13.86 -3.31
C ASP A 97 18.20 -12.75 -4.35
N ASP A 98 17.29 -12.68 -5.34
CA ASP A 98 17.36 -11.75 -6.45
C ASP A 98 16.60 -10.45 -6.14
N GLU A 99 16.97 -9.36 -6.82
CA GLU A 99 16.21 -8.12 -6.79
C GLU A 99 15.14 -8.14 -7.89
N GLU A 100 13.98 -7.55 -7.59
CA GLU A 100 12.89 -7.42 -8.55
C GLU A 100 12.95 -6.08 -9.28
N LEU A 101 12.46 -6.07 -10.53
CA LEU A 101 12.14 -4.85 -11.25
C LEU A 101 10.70 -4.43 -10.91
N ILE A 102 10.53 -3.23 -10.38
CA ILE A 102 9.25 -2.59 -10.14
C ILE A 102 9.05 -1.52 -11.22
N VAL A 103 7.99 -1.66 -12.02
CA VAL A 103 7.59 -0.69 -13.04
C VAL A 103 6.28 -0.04 -12.60
N VAL A 104 6.29 1.27 -12.35
CA VAL A 104 5.11 2.04 -12.04
C VAL A 104 4.67 2.83 -13.27
N LEU A 105 3.40 2.72 -13.64
CA LEU A 105 2.79 3.44 -14.74
C LEU A 105 1.67 4.34 -14.21
N ASN A 106 1.81 5.66 -14.38
CA ASN A 106 0.70 6.59 -14.19
C ASN A 106 -0.08 6.65 -15.50
N LEU A 107 -1.24 5.98 -15.53
CA LEU A 107 -2.04 5.80 -16.75
C LEU A 107 -2.92 7.02 -17.04
N SER A 108 -3.45 7.64 -15.98
CA SER A 108 -4.26 8.86 -16.05
C SER A 108 -4.13 9.68 -14.78
N LYS A 109 -4.90 10.78 -14.66
CA LYS A 109 -4.96 11.60 -13.45
C LYS A 109 -5.51 10.86 -12.20
N ASP A 110 -6.15 9.71 -12.38
CA ASP A 110 -6.85 8.98 -11.31
C ASP A 110 -6.39 7.53 -11.17
N ILE A 111 -5.52 7.05 -12.07
CA ILE A 111 -5.21 5.62 -12.18
C ILE A 111 -3.71 5.44 -12.43
N SER A 112 -3.12 4.61 -11.59
CA SER A 112 -1.78 4.05 -11.75
C SER A 112 -1.76 2.57 -11.42
N VAL A 113 -0.67 1.92 -11.82
CA VAL A 113 -0.39 0.52 -11.51
C VAL A 113 1.10 0.36 -11.22
N ALA A 114 1.45 -0.47 -10.25
CA ALA A 114 2.83 -0.90 -10.00
C ALA A 114 2.95 -2.38 -10.35
N VAL A 115 3.84 -2.74 -11.26
CA VAL A 115 4.03 -4.12 -11.74
C VAL A 115 5.40 -4.61 -11.30
N ILE A 116 5.43 -5.81 -10.72
CA ILE A 116 6.62 -6.44 -10.16
C ILE A 116 7.04 -7.58 -11.08
N PHE A 117 8.31 -7.58 -11.47
CA PHE A 117 8.94 -8.59 -12.31
C PHE A 117 10.14 -9.20 -11.59
N VAL A 118 10.28 -10.52 -11.70
CA VAL A 118 11.41 -11.30 -11.15
C VAL A 118 12.47 -11.55 -12.21
N LEU A 119 13.74 -11.48 -11.85
CA LEU A 119 14.84 -11.76 -12.77
C LEU A 119 14.96 -13.27 -13.00
N VAL A 120 14.92 -13.69 -14.27
CA VAL A 120 15.14 -15.08 -14.67
C VAL A 120 16.16 -15.12 -15.81
N GLY A 121 17.39 -15.49 -15.48
CA GLY A 121 18.51 -15.43 -16.43
C GLY A 121 18.88 -13.98 -16.72
N ASN A 122 18.55 -13.47 -17.91
CA ASN A 122 18.86 -12.09 -18.33
C ASN A 122 17.60 -11.29 -18.69
N GLU A 123 16.45 -11.75 -18.21
CA GLU A 123 15.14 -11.21 -18.52
C GLU A 123 14.30 -11.10 -17.25
N TYR A 124 13.60 -9.99 -17.08
CA TYR A 124 12.58 -9.81 -16.06
C TYR A 124 11.26 -10.40 -16.55
N VAL A 125 10.68 -11.28 -15.74
CA VAL A 125 9.42 -11.98 -16.01
C VAL A 125 8.38 -11.55 -15.00
N TYR A 126 7.16 -11.33 -15.46
CA TYR A 126 6.06 -10.89 -14.61
C TYR A 126 5.84 -11.82 -13.41
N HIS A 127 5.57 -11.20 -12.26
CA HIS A 127 5.21 -11.89 -11.03
C HIS A 127 3.82 -11.48 -10.53
N SER A 128 3.65 -10.19 -10.24
CA SER A 128 2.42 -9.63 -9.65
C SER A 128 2.30 -8.15 -9.96
N HIS A 129 1.19 -7.53 -9.59
CA HIS A 129 1.00 -6.09 -9.69
C HIS A 129 0.07 -5.57 -8.58
N ILE A 130 0.15 -4.27 -8.32
CA ILE A 130 -0.70 -3.52 -7.39
C ILE A 130 -1.56 -2.58 -8.24
N GLU A 131 -2.88 -2.79 -8.17
CA GLU A 131 -3.88 -1.94 -8.82
C GLU A 131 -4.51 -0.95 -7.84
N ASN A 132 -5.40 -0.09 -8.37
CA ASN A 132 -6.16 0.92 -7.62
C ASN A 132 -5.26 1.95 -6.93
N LEU A 133 -4.11 2.24 -7.53
CA LEU A 133 -3.28 3.37 -7.18
C LEU A 133 -3.78 4.61 -7.94
N VAL A 134 -3.61 5.79 -7.35
CA VAL A 134 -3.72 7.07 -8.05
C VAL A 134 -2.33 7.49 -8.56
N PRO A 135 -2.12 8.62 -9.26
CA PRO A 135 -0.80 9.05 -9.71
C PRO A 135 0.28 8.92 -8.64
N VAL A 136 1.29 8.10 -8.95
CA VAL A 136 2.44 7.86 -8.07
C VAL A 136 3.50 8.92 -8.35
N GLU A 137 4.03 9.53 -7.30
CA GLU A 137 5.15 10.47 -7.38
C GLU A 137 6.50 9.77 -7.24
N LYS A 138 6.58 8.80 -6.31
CA LYS A 138 7.79 8.01 -6.06
C LYS A 138 7.47 6.75 -5.26
N VAL A 139 8.39 5.78 -5.35
CA VAL A 139 8.44 4.61 -4.47
C VAL A 139 9.74 4.67 -3.65
N GLU A 140 9.62 4.44 -2.35
CA GLU A 140 10.74 4.23 -1.44
C GLU A 140 10.67 2.83 -0.83
N PHE A 141 11.78 2.37 -0.27
CA PHE A 141 11.88 1.01 0.25
C PHE A 141 12.40 1.01 1.68
N LEU A 142 11.71 0.25 2.54
CA LEU A 142 12.02 0.18 3.96
C LEU A 142 12.31 -1.27 4.36
N SER A 143 13.51 -1.50 4.91
CA SER A 143 13.86 -2.81 5.47
C SER A 143 13.12 -3.03 6.79
N PHE A 144 12.71 -4.27 7.05
CA PHE A 144 12.06 -4.64 8.29
C PHE A 144 12.66 -5.91 8.89
N PRO A 145 12.96 -5.95 10.20
CA PRO A 145 13.86 -6.94 10.79
C PRO A 145 13.46 -8.40 10.64
N SER A 146 12.16 -8.69 10.50
CA SER A 146 11.64 -10.06 10.47
C SER A 146 11.76 -10.72 9.09
N HIS A 147 12.13 -9.96 8.05
CA HIS A 147 12.17 -10.44 6.69
C HIS A 147 13.45 -9.97 5.98
N ASP A 148 13.87 -10.72 4.98
CA ASP A 148 15.07 -10.47 4.18
C ASP A 148 14.80 -9.63 2.92
N TYR A 149 13.56 -9.17 2.75
CA TYR A 149 13.09 -8.28 1.70
C TYR A 149 12.51 -6.99 2.31
N LYS A 150 12.23 -6.00 1.46
CA LYS A 150 11.81 -4.65 1.86
C LYS A 150 10.32 -4.41 1.62
N MET A 151 9.74 -3.52 2.42
CA MET A 151 8.42 -2.95 2.20
C MET A 151 8.49 -1.89 1.11
N MET A 152 7.42 -1.72 0.34
CA MET A 152 7.29 -0.62 -0.62
C MET A 152 6.46 0.51 -0.02
N ILE A 153 7.01 1.72 0.00
CA ILE A 153 6.32 2.95 0.39
C ILE A 153 5.99 3.70 -0.90
N ILE A 154 4.71 3.73 -1.28
CA ILE A 154 4.25 4.34 -2.53
C ILE A 154 3.62 5.70 -2.20
N TYR A 155 4.26 6.77 -2.67
CA TYR A 155 3.78 8.14 -2.52
C TYR A 155 2.85 8.49 -3.67
N GLN A 156 1.66 8.97 -3.34
CA GLN A 156 0.54 9.15 -4.26
C GLN A 156 -0.04 10.55 -4.14
N VAL A 157 -0.53 11.08 -5.27
CA VAL A 157 -1.22 12.37 -5.34
C VAL A 157 -2.53 12.21 -6.09
N LEU A 158 -3.60 12.71 -5.48
CA LEU A 158 -4.92 12.85 -6.07
C LEU A 158 -5.28 14.34 -6.17
N ASP A 159 -5.37 14.85 -7.39
CA ASP A 159 -5.73 16.23 -7.67
C ASP A 159 -7.13 16.32 -8.29
N GLU A 160 -8.12 16.56 -7.43
CA GLU A 160 -9.52 16.75 -7.82
C GLU A 160 -9.96 18.21 -7.68
N ARG A 161 -9.02 19.16 -7.76
CA ARG A 161 -9.32 20.60 -7.74
C ARG A 161 -10.28 20.99 -8.87
N PHE A 162 -10.27 20.24 -9.97
CA PHE A 162 -11.27 20.33 -11.02
C PHE A 162 -12.48 19.44 -10.71
N GLY A 163 -13.45 19.98 -9.97
CA GLY A 163 -14.76 19.35 -9.74
C GLY A 163 -14.99 18.92 -8.29
N GLY A 164 -13.98 18.33 -7.64
CA GLY A 164 -14.01 17.93 -6.24
C GLY A 164 -13.52 19.00 -5.26
N PHE A 165 -12.81 20.02 -5.74
CA PHE A 165 -12.23 21.12 -4.94
C PHE A 165 -11.27 20.67 -3.83
N PHE A 166 -10.62 19.51 -4.02
CA PHE A 166 -9.62 19.02 -3.08
C PHE A 166 -8.34 18.55 -3.77
N TYR A 167 -7.27 18.53 -3.00
CA TYR A 167 -5.97 17.96 -3.34
C TYR A 167 -5.52 17.11 -2.17
N GLU A 168 -5.08 15.88 -2.43
CA GLU A 168 -4.53 14.99 -1.43
C GLU A 168 -3.19 14.42 -1.89
N ALA A 169 -2.17 14.52 -1.04
CA ALA A 169 -0.95 13.76 -1.12
C ALA A 169 -0.93 12.78 0.06
N PHE A 170 -0.68 11.51 -0.21
CA PHE A 170 -0.65 10.47 0.81
C PHE A 170 0.38 9.40 0.45
N LEU A 171 0.67 8.51 1.38
CA LEU A 171 1.47 7.34 1.10
C LEU A 171 0.78 6.07 1.59
N ASP A 172 1.05 4.98 0.88
CA ASP A 172 0.64 3.64 1.25
C ASP A 172 1.89 2.76 1.44
N ILE A 173 1.89 1.91 2.46
CA ILE A 173 2.94 0.90 2.67
C ILE A 173 2.41 -0.47 2.26
N TYR A 174 3.03 -1.08 1.27
CA TYR A 174 2.73 -2.42 0.79
C TYR A 174 3.80 -3.41 1.24
N CYS A 175 3.35 -4.56 1.72
CA CYS A 175 4.19 -5.70 2.10
C CYS A 175 3.73 -6.95 1.35
N TYR A 176 4.67 -7.79 0.92
CA TYR A 176 4.35 -9.09 0.34
C TYR A 176 3.95 -10.08 1.46
N ILE A 177 2.66 -10.38 1.59
CA ILE A 177 2.11 -11.19 2.68
C ILE A 177 1.11 -12.20 2.11
N SER A 178 1.35 -13.48 2.37
CA SER A 178 0.51 -14.59 1.89
C SER A 178 0.38 -14.61 0.37
N ASP A 179 1.52 -14.52 -0.30
CA ASP A 179 1.67 -14.58 -1.76
C ASP A 179 1.05 -13.39 -2.55
N ASP A 180 0.78 -12.25 -1.89
CA ASP A 180 0.24 -11.04 -2.51
C ASP A 180 0.76 -9.75 -1.83
N PHE A 181 0.74 -8.61 -2.53
CA PHE A 181 1.09 -7.31 -1.96
C PHE A 181 -0.10 -6.69 -1.25
N LYS A 182 -0.04 -6.63 0.09
CA LYS A 182 -1.12 -6.07 0.92
C LYS A 182 -0.75 -4.69 1.42
N LYS A 183 -1.72 -3.78 1.39
CA LYS A 183 -1.61 -2.48 2.06
C LYS A 183 -1.65 -2.68 3.58
N THR A 184 -0.55 -2.32 4.25
CA THR A 184 -0.32 -2.50 5.68
C THR A 184 -0.33 -1.21 6.48
N TRP A 185 -0.33 -0.06 5.80
CA TRP A 185 -0.46 1.25 6.39
C TRP A 185 -0.79 2.28 5.33
N GLN A 186 -1.47 3.36 5.72
CA GLN A 186 -1.74 4.53 4.89
C GLN A 186 -1.67 5.76 5.77
N LYS A 187 -1.14 6.87 5.25
CA LYS A 187 -1.26 8.17 5.90
C LYS A 187 -1.27 9.30 4.89
N THR A 188 -2.19 10.24 5.09
CA THR A 188 -2.24 11.52 4.39
C THR A 188 -1.06 12.38 4.82
N LEU A 189 -0.28 12.84 3.84
CA LEU A 189 0.85 13.76 4.01
C LEU A 189 0.38 15.21 3.96
N TYR A 190 -0.48 15.50 3.00
CA TYR A 190 -1.09 16.81 2.83
C TYR A 190 -2.50 16.64 2.26
N TYR A 191 -3.46 17.35 2.81
CA TYR A 191 -4.80 17.45 2.24
C TYR A 191 -5.24 18.90 2.30
N GLU A 192 -5.87 19.36 1.23
CA GLU A 192 -6.51 20.66 1.17
C GLU A 192 -7.85 20.53 0.47
N GLU A 193 -8.91 21.03 1.10
CA GLU A 193 -10.22 21.15 0.49
C GLU A 193 -10.83 22.51 0.79
N VAL A 194 -11.49 23.09 -0.22
CA VAL A 194 -12.30 24.29 -0.08
C VAL A 194 -13.75 23.97 -0.40
N PHE A 195 -14.65 24.21 0.55
CA PHE A 195 -16.07 23.92 0.39
C PHE A 195 -16.95 25.03 0.95
N ASN A 196 -18.15 25.18 0.38
CA ASN A 196 -19.16 26.05 0.95
C ASN A 196 -19.91 25.34 2.09
N ASP A 197 -20.17 26.06 3.18
CA ASP A 197 -20.87 25.52 4.35
C ASP A 197 -22.26 24.95 3.98
N GLY A 198 -22.96 25.61 3.05
CA GLY A 198 -24.26 25.19 2.55
C GLY A 198 -24.26 23.87 1.77
N TRP A 199 -23.10 23.37 1.31
CA TRP A 199 -23.01 22.09 0.59
C TRP A 199 -23.08 20.89 1.53
N ILE A 200 -22.62 21.05 2.77
CA ILE A 200 -22.55 19.99 3.77
C ILE A 200 -23.72 20.11 4.75
N ASN A 201 -24.08 21.35 5.12
CA ASN A 201 -25.17 21.63 6.02
C ASN A 201 -26.27 22.44 5.30
N PRO A 202 -27.49 21.89 5.12
CA PRO A 202 -28.60 22.63 4.51
C PRO A 202 -29.00 23.93 5.25
N GLU A 203 -28.68 24.04 6.54
CA GLU A 203 -28.89 25.25 7.34
C GLU A 203 -27.65 26.18 7.37
N GLY A 204 -26.59 25.77 6.67
CA GLY A 204 -25.32 26.49 6.56
C GLY A 204 -25.47 27.82 5.83
N LYS A 205 -24.59 28.77 6.14
CA LYS A 205 -24.61 30.07 5.45
C LYS A 205 -24.01 29.92 4.05
N GLU A 206 -24.77 30.29 3.02
CA GLU A 206 -24.25 30.30 1.64
C GLU A 206 -23.04 31.22 1.44
N SER A 207 -22.87 32.24 2.29
CA SER A 207 -21.70 33.12 2.24
C SER A 207 -20.47 32.54 2.97
N LEU A 208 -20.62 31.48 3.76
CA LEU A 208 -19.53 30.92 4.54
C LEU A 208 -18.79 29.86 3.72
N TRP A 209 -17.51 30.13 3.50
CA TRP A 209 -16.59 29.18 2.89
C TRP A 209 -15.64 28.67 3.94
N ASN A 210 -15.40 27.37 3.89
CA ASN A 210 -14.46 26.66 4.73
C ASN A 210 -13.30 26.18 3.86
N LYS A 211 -12.08 26.33 4.38
CA LYS A 211 -10.88 25.70 3.85
C LYS A 211 -10.29 24.85 4.95
N VAL A 212 -10.11 23.57 4.71
CA VAL A 212 -9.50 22.65 5.67
C VAL A 212 -8.18 22.15 5.12
N ILE A 213 -7.19 22.07 6.00
CA ILE A 213 -5.86 21.57 5.68
C ILE A 213 -5.47 20.51 6.71
N GLU A 214 -4.99 19.36 6.23
CA GLU A 214 -4.23 18.40 7.02
C GLU A 214 -2.79 18.40 6.51
N ASP A 215 -1.82 18.51 7.42
CA ASP A 215 -0.39 18.44 7.12
C ASP A 215 0.27 17.46 8.09
N THR A 216 0.93 16.44 7.56
CA THR A 216 1.58 15.39 8.34
C THR A 216 3.05 15.25 7.98
N ALA A 217 3.91 15.42 8.98
CA ALA A 217 5.29 15.00 8.92
C ALA A 217 5.42 13.54 9.38
N ILE A 218 6.24 12.74 8.67
CA ILE A 218 6.48 11.33 8.98
C ILE A 218 7.98 11.11 9.17
N ASP A 219 8.33 10.35 10.20
CA ASP A 219 9.69 9.88 10.47
C ASP A 219 9.70 8.35 10.58
N PHE A 220 10.50 7.71 9.73
CA PHE A 220 10.69 6.27 9.69
C PHE A 220 11.96 5.89 10.44
N THR A 221 11.85 4.98 11.41
CA THR A 221 13.00 4.49 12.18
C THR A 221 13.06 2.96 12.17
N SER A 222 14.24 2.39 11.98
CA SER A 222 14.43 0.93 11.78
C SER A 222 15.50 0.32 12.69
N ASN A 223 15.81 0.97 13.83
CA ASN A 223 16.78 0.46 14.80
C ASN A 223 16.19 -0.69 15.65
N GLY A 224 16.09 -1.89 15.06
CA GLY A 224 15.67 -3.13 15.72
C GLY A 224 14.15 -3.40 15.68
N LEU A 225 13.32 -2.36 15.66
CA LEU A 225 11.88 -2.45 15.38
C LEU A 225 11.51 -1.32 14.41
N VAL A 226 10.76 -1.64 13.36
CA VAL A 226 10.28 -0.60 12.43
C VAL A 226 9.19 0.21 13.11
N LYS A 227 9.44 1.52 13.24
CA LYS A 227 8.46 2.47 13.76
C LYS A 227 8.24 3.61 12.78
N VAL A 228 7.00 4.08 12.75
CA VAL A 228 6.57 5.24 11.98
C VAL A 228 6.01 6.27 12.96
N ASN A 229 6.71 7.39 13.12
CA ASN A 229 6.24 8.48 13.96
C ASN A 229 5.62 9.54 13.08
N THR A 230 4.44 10.03 13.45
CA THR A 230 3.75 11.07 12.69
C THR A 230 3.44 12.26 13.60
N ILE A 231 3.56 13.46 13.03
CA ILE A 231 3.07 14.69 13.63
C ILE A 231 2.09 15.29 12.62
N THR A 232 0.81 15.28 12.96
CA THR A 232 -0.24 15.81 12.10
C THR A 232 -0.81 17.10 12.68
N THR A 233 -1.03 18.08 11.80
CA THR A 233 -1.66 19.36 12.09
C THR A 233 -2.89 19.53 11.21
N LEU A 234 -4.04 19.71 11.84
CA LEU A 234 -5.31 20.03 11.21
C LEU A 234 -5.59 21.51 11.39
N SER A 235 -5.89 22.22 10.30
CA SER A 235 -6.22 23.63 10.32
C SER A 235 -7.54 23.88 9.57
N LYS A 236 -8.42 24.68 10.16
CA LYS A 236 -9.65 25.17 9.54
C LYS A 236 -9.54 26.67 9.35
N TYR A 237 -9.82 27.12 8.14
CA TYR A 237 -9.90 28.52 7.78
C TYR A 237 -11.31 28.83 7.28
N THR A 238 -11.74 30.07 7.47
CA THR A 238 -13.06 30.53 7.06
C THR A 238 -12.98 31.87 6.33
N ALA A 239 -13.85 32.05 5.35
CA ALA A 239 -14.06 33.30 4.64
C ALA A 239 -15.56 33.56 4.45
N GLU A 240 -15.99 34.82 4.56
CA GLU A 240 -17.36 35.25 4.27
C GLU A 240 -17.39 35.93 2.90
N SER A 241 -17.99 35.28 1.89
CA SER A 241 -18.08 35.75 0.52
C SER A 241 -19.24 35.09 -0.23
N LYS A 242 -19.94 35.85 -1.08
CA LYS A 242 -21.00 35.33 -1.96
C LYS A 242 -20.47 34.57 -3.17
N THR A 243 -19.19 34.72 -3.47
CA THR A 243 -18.49 34.02 -4.57
C THR A 243 -17.33 33.23 -3.99
N PHE A 244 -16.71 32.36 -4.80
CA PHE A 244 -15.50 31.65 -4.39
C PHE A 244 -14.45 32.67 -3.86
N PRO A 245 -14.00 32.56 -2.59
CA PRO A 245 -13.06 33.50 -1.99
C PRO A 245 -11.67 33.38 -2.61
N LYS A 246 -10.88 34.45 -2.52
CA LYS A 246 -9.45 34.38 -2.83
C LYS A 246 -8.70 33.77 -1.65
N GLU A 247 -7.50 33.25 -1.92
CA GLU A 247 -6.65 32.65 -0.89
C GLU A 247 -6.42 33.57 0.32
N ASN A 248 -6.21 34.87 0.08
CA ASN A 248 -5.97 35.86 1.14
C ASN A 248 -7.22 36.25 1.95
N ASP A 249 -8.42 35.81 1.53
CA ASP A 249 -9.67 36.10 2.24
C ASP A 249 -9.89 35.11 3.41
N PHE A 250 -9.19 33.97 3.39
CA PHE A 250 -9.32 32.94 4.41
C PHE A 250 -8.57 33.31 5.69
N SER A 251 -9.26 33.20 6.82
CA SER A 251 -8.70 33.44 8.15
C SER A 251 -8.76 32.17 8.99
N LEU A 252 -7.67 31.85 9.70
CA LEU A 252 -7.59 30.67 10.56
C LEU A 252 -8.63 30.77 11.68
N SER A 253 -9.49 29.77 11.80
CA SER A 253 -10.54 29.69 12.83
C SER A 253 -10.27 28.60 13.86
N GLU A 254 -9.71 27.46 13.44
CA GLU A 254 -9.40 26.34 14.33
C GLU A 254 -8.08 25.67 13.94
N LYS A 255 -7.33 25.19 14.93
CA LYS A 255 -6.11 24.42 14.72
C LYS A 255 -5.96 23.35 15.79
N LYS A 256 -5.63 22.13 15.37
CA LYS A 256 -5.37 20.97 16.24
C LYS A 256 -4.11 20.28 15.77
N SER A 257 -3.32 19.75 16.70
CA SER A 257 -2.15 18.94 16.37
C SER A 257 -2.12 17.70 17.26
N TYR A 258 -1.64 16.59 16.72
CA TYR A 258 -1.53 15.33 17.42
C TYR A 258 -0.32 14.54 16.90
N GLN A 259 0.13 13.60 17.72
CA GLN A 259 1.26 12.74 17.41
C GLN A 259 0.84 11.28 17.55
N GLN A 260 1.33 10.44 16.66
CA GLN A 260 1.10 9.00 16.71
C GLN A 260 2.43 8.28 16.47
N SER A 261 2.61 7.14 17.13
CA SER A 261 3.76 6.27 16.93
C SER A 261 3.23 4.89 16.61
N TYR A 262 3.46 4.45 15.38
CA TYR A 262 3.11 3.12 14.91
C TYR A 262 4.34 2.24 14.97
N TYR A 263 4.14 0.95 15.21
CA TYR A 263 5.18 -0.05 15.06
C TYR A 263 4.68 -1.23 14.23
N TRP A 264 5.60 -1.84 13.49
CA TRP A 264 5.33 -3.08 12.79
C TRP A 264 5.12 -4.22 13.80
N SER A 265 4.02 -4.96 13.66
CA SER A 265 3.76 -6.17 14.43
C SER A 265 3.66 -7.38 13.53
N ASP A 266 4.58 -8.33 13.70
CA ASP A 266 4.58 -9.62 12.98
C ASP A 266 3.33 -10.46 13.32
N GLU A 267 2.72 -10.27 14.50
CA GLU A 267 1.50 -10.98 14.88
C GLU A 267 0.30 -10.58 14.01
N TYR A 268 0.25 -9.33 13.56
CA TYR A 268 -0.84 -8.79 12.74
C TYR A 268 -0.45 -8.57 11.27
N ASN A 269 0.85 -8.63 10.96
CA ASN A 269 1.44 -8.19 9.68
C ASN A 269 0.96 -6.78 9.29
N TYR A 270 0.99 -5.85 10.26
CA TYR A 270 0.43 -4.51 10.11
C TYR A 270 1.13 -3.49 11.01
N PHE A 271 1.05 -2.21 10.64
CA PHE A 271 1.48 -1.11 11.50
C PHE A 271 0.38 -0.72 12.49
N ILE A 272 0.65 -0.89 13.78
CA ILE A 272 -0.32 -0.67 14.84
C ILE A 272 0.16 0.37 15.85
N LEU A 273 -0.80 1.07 16.47
CA LEU A 273 -0.60 2.02 17.56
C LEU A 273 -0.38 1.33 18.92
N GLY A 274 -0.89 0.10 19.08
CA GLY A 274 -0.84 -0.65 20.33
C GLY A 274 -1.67 -1.92 20.28
N GLU A 275 -1.66 -2.70 21.37
CA GLU A 275 -2.32 -4.00 21.46
C GLU A 275 -3.32 -4.06 22.61
N LEU A 276 -4.44 -4.75 22.38
CA LEU A 276 -5.39 -5.15 23.42
C LEU A 276 -5.11 -6.59 23.85
N THR A 277 -4.91 -6.78 25.15
CA THR A 277 -4.63 -8.11 25.73
C THR A 277 -5.92 -8.87 26.07
N GLN A 278 -5.83 -10.20 26.10
CA GLN A 278 -6.97 -11.12 26.31
C GLN A 278 -7.65 -11.00 27.69
N SER A 279 -7.08 -10.26 28.66
CA SER A 279 -7.76 -10.02 29.95
C SER A 279 -9.04 -9.19 29.80
N GLU A 280 -9.24 -8.59 28.63
CA GLU A 280 -10.12 -7.47 28.40
C GLU A 280 -10.99 -7.64 27.13
N PHE A 281 -10.56 -8.52 26.21
CA PHE A 281 -11.26 -8.82 24.96
C PHE A 281 -11.18 -10.34 24.67
N ILE A 282 -12.21 -10.91 24.04
CA ILE A 282 -12.33 -12.36 23.77
C ILE A 282 -11.16 -12.87 22.88
N SER A 283 -10.54 -11.97 22.11
CA SER A 283 -9.38 -12.23 21.27
C SER A 283 -8.35 -11.11 21.38
N LYS A 284 -7.10 -11.39 21.02
CA LYS A 284 -6.10 -10.32 20.83
C LYS A 284 -6.50 -9.44 19.65
N ALA A 285 -6.13 -8.16 19.72
CA ALA A 285 -6.34 -7.21 18.63
C ALA A 285 -5.30 -6.09 18.66
N GLY A 286 -4.84 -5.68 17.48
CA GLY A 286 -4.01 -4.48 17.31
C GLY A 286 -4.87 -3.26 17.00
N ILE A 287 -4.55 -2.11 17.60
CA ILE A 287 -5.17 -0.82 17.29
C ILE A 287 -4.48 -0.27 16.05
N VAL A 288 -5.20 -0.11 14.96
CA VAL A 288 -4.67 0.45 13.71
C VAL A 288 -4.79 1.97 13.71
N GLU A 289 -5.94 2.50 14.14
CA GLU A 289 -6.23 3.93 14.01
C GLU A 289 -7.23 4.40 15.07
N ASP A 290 -7.04 5.64 15.50
CA ASP A 290 -8.01 6.38 16.29
C ASP A 290 -8.85 7.27 15.36
N MET A 291 -10.13 6.90 15.14
CA MET A 291 -10.99 7.58 14.17
C MET A 291 -11.53 8.93 14.67
N GLU A 292 -11.39 9.25 15.97
CA GLU A 292 -11.81 10.57 16.49
C GLU A 292 -10.86 11.67 16.03
N ILE A 293 -9.63 11.28 15.71
CA ILE A 293 -8.56 12.18 15.35
C ILE A 293 -8.45 12.19 13.82
N SER A 294 -9.39 12.89 13.16
CA SER A 294 -9.40 13.06 11.70
C SER A 294 -9.85 14.45 11.30
N ILE A 295 -9.55 14.86 10.07
CA ILE A 295 -10.03 16.11 9.48
C ILE A 295 -11.57 16.22 9.50
N ASN A 296 -12.25 15.06 9.58
CA ASN A 296 -13.70 14.98 9.60
C ASN A 296 -14.37 15.78 10.72
N VAL A 297 -13.64 16.03 11.81
CA VAL A 297 -14.11 16.84 12.92
C VAL A 297 -14.49 18.26 12.48
N PHE A 298 -13.87 18.80 11.42
CA PHE A 298 -14.17 20.13 10.89
C PHE A 298 -15.46 20.21 10.06
N TYR A 299 -16.01 19.06 9.65
CA TYR A 299 -17.32 18.95 9.02
C TYR A 299 -18.42 18.55 10.03
N ASN A 300 -18.13 18.57 11.33
CA ASN A 300 -19.03 18.07 12.39
C ASN A 300 -19.39 16.58 12.23
N ILE A 301 -18.50 15.79 11.61
CA ILE A 301 -18.65 14.33 11.50
C ILE A 301 -17.79 13.70 12.58
N GLU A 302 -18.41 13.25 13.67
CA GLU A 302 -17.72 12.56 14.76
C GLU A 302 -17.67 11.05 14.51
N ASN A 303 -16.48 10.45 14.63
CA ASN A 303 -16.30 9.00 14.58
C ASN A 303 -15.60 8.49 15.85
N SER A 304 -16.40 8.15 16.85
CA SER A 304 -15.91 7.68 18.17
C SER A 304 -15.55 6.19 18.21
N ASN A 305 -14.78 5.74 17.22
CA ASN A 305 -14.33 4.36 17.10
C ASN A 305 -12.80 4.25 17.05
N TYR A 306 -12.28 3.09 17.49
CA TYR A 306 -10.96 2.60 17.07
C TYR A 306 -11.13 1.67 15.88
N LYS A 307 -10.25 1.79 14.89
CA LYS A 307 -10.05 0.78 13.85
C LYS A 307 -9.06 -0.24 14.39
N MET A 308 -9.44 -1.51 14.32
CA MET A 308 -8.71 -2.63 14.91
C MET A 308 -8.37 -3.67 13.84
N ILE A 309 -7.34 -4.47 14.11
CA ILE A 309 -6.96 -5.64 13.31
C ILE A 309 -6.84 -6.88 14.20
N SER A 310 -7.36 -8.01 13.72
CA SER A 310 -7.20 -9.32 14.37
C SER A 310 -5.92 -10.03 13.88
N PRO A 311 -5.41 -11.05 14.59
CA PRO A 311 -4.23 -11.82 14.13
C PRO A 311 -4.44 -12.55 12.79
N ILE A 312 -5.68 -12.74 12.35
CA ILE A 312 -6.00 -13.31 11.03
C ILE A 312 -6.13 -12.25 9.92
N GLY A 313 -5.89 -10.97 10.24
CA GLY A 313 -5.92 -9.85 9.30
C GLY A 313 -7.29 -9.21 9.07
N GLU A 314 -8.30 -9.55 9.86
CA GLU A 314 -9.63 -8.93 9.74
C GLU A 314 -9.66 -7.54 10.39
N ILE A 315 -10.17 -6.55 9.65
CA ILE A 315 -10.40 -5.19 10.15
C ILE A 315 -11.80 -5.08 10.74
N PHE A 316 -11.90 -4.52 11.94
CA PHE A 316 -13.17 -4.23 12.61
C PHE A 316 -13.09 -2.93 13.42
N TYR A 317 -14.25 -2.43 13.86
CA TYR A 317 -14.35 -1.13 14.54
C TYR A 317 -14.94 -1.29 15.94
N LEU A 318 -14.33 -0.62 16.93
CA LEU A 318 -14.77 -0.65 18.33
C LEU A 318 -15.15 0.74 18.83
N GLN A 319 -16.37 0.89 19.35
CA GLN A 319 -16.85 2.15 19.94
C GLN A 319 -16.12 2.48 21.24
N LYS A 320 -15.42 3.61 21.30
CA LYS A 320 -14.63 4.02 22.47
C LYS A 320 -15.45 4.11 23.75
N LYS A 321 -16.68 4.66 23.66
CA LYS A 321 -17.58 4.86 24.82
C LYS A 321 -17.87 3.57 25.58
N ARG A 322 -17.83 2.41 24.91
CA ARG A 322 -18.09 1.09 25.53
C ARG A 322 -16.87 0.52 26.26
N PHE A 323 -15.69 1.07 26.02
CA PHE A 323 -14.40 0.58 26.52
C PHE A 323 -13.60 1.69 27.24
N LYS A 324 -14.30 2.71 27.76
CA LYS A 324 -13.72 3.86 28.46
C LYS A 324 -12.99 3.36 29.71
N GLY A 325 -11.66 3.47 29.72
CA GLY A 325 -10.75 2.99 30.78
C GLY A 325 -9.66 2.02 30.30
N MET A 326 -9.93 1.21 29.28
CA MET A 326 -8.96 0.20 28.77
C MET A 326 -7.84 0.82 27.93
N PHE A 327 -8.11 1.97 27.31
CA PHE A 327 -7.17 2.67 26.43
C PHE A 327 -6.42 3.81 27.13
N GLU A 328 -6.80 4.19 28.35
CA GLU A 328 -6.16 5.30 29.09
C GLU A 328 -4.71 4.97 29.50
N THR A 329 -4.36 3.69 29.55
CA THR A 329 -3.01 3.20 29.87
C THR A 329 -2.13 2.92 28.65
N LEU A 330 -2.68 2.91 27.44
CA LEU A 330 -1.95 2.54 26.22
C LEU A 330 -1.24 3.73 25.53
N PHE A 331 -1.63 4.96 25.89
CA PHE A 331 -1.13 6.19 25.26
C PHE A 331 -0.41 7.15 26.24
N GLN A 332 -0.07 6.68 27.44
CA GLN A 332 0.88 7.34 28.37
C GLN A 332 2.28 6.78 28.13
#